data_AF-A0A7M7NZY8-F1
#
_entry.id   AF-A0A7M7NZY8-F1
#
_cell.length_a   1.000
_cell.length_b   1.000
_cell.length_c   1.000
_cell.angle_alpha   90.00
_cell.angle_beta   90.00
_cell.angle_gamma   90.00
#
_symmetry.space_group_name_H-M   'P 1'
#
loop_
_entity.id
_entity.type
_entity.pdbx_description
1 polymer ?
#
loop_
_entity_poly.entity_id
_entity_poly.type
_entity_poly.pdbx_seq_one_letter_code
_entity_poly.pdbx_strand_id
1 'polypeptide(L)'
;MTVDQFYDLGVALGFTIQQLDVIEYRRFRDREQAIYDMLVTWRERQPSGHAAREMFLPLMESLDSPAEETAISDIGLTGEIPDRTLLAFARQIKPKKFYEIGGKLGFNISELQHIEHRTLCNRKDANIQMLSRWIASQTSGPKARHTLKLVWESVQDASKAEKTKDGRSATRNFGALGGKLSTKSHGFTLNIPPGALEEEEEISLQVLTEIPNGLTLEADELLVSHGFQCYPSGLRFKKPAKLIIPHCALVTAPNKVQTILYSWNQSGTN
;
A
#
# COMPACT_ATOMS: atom_id res chain seq x y z
N MET A 1 -7.07 0.21 -17.24
CA MET A 1 -7.18 -0.76 -16.13
C MET A 1 -5.78 -1.15 -15.64
N THR A 2 -5.50 -1.08 -14.34
CA THR A 2 -4.22 -1.49 -13.71
C THR A 2 -4.11 -3.02 -13.60
N VAL A 3 -2.96 -3.55 -13.18
CA VAL A 3 -2.83 -5.01 -12.94
C VAL A 3 -3.67 -5.49 -11.78
N ASP A 4 -3.76 -4.70 -10.72
CA ASP A 4 -4.66 -5.00 -9.61
C ASP A 4 -6.11 -5.14 -10.09
N GLN A 5 -6.56 -4.21 -10.94
CA GLN A 5 -7.91 -4.24 -11.49
C GLN A 5 -8.16 -5.42 -12.46
N PHE A 6 -7.12 -5.94 -13.14
CA PHE A 6 -7.24 -7.14 -13.98
C PHE A 6 -7.48 -8.39 -13.14
N TYR A 7 -6.68 -8.60 -12.09
CA TYR A 7 -6.85 -9.74 -11.20
C TYR A 7 -8.12 -9.64 -10.35
N ASP A 8 -8.52 -8.43 -9.91
CA ASP A 8 -9.80 -8.20 -9.23
C ASP A 8 -10.98 -8.60 -10.09
N LEU A 9 -11.01 -8.08 -11.33
CA LEU A 9 -12.09 -8.36 -12.26
C LEU A 9 -12.12 -9.85 -12.61
N GLY A 10 -10.96 -10.47 -12.88
CA GLY A 10 -10.88 -11.89 -13.16
C GLY A 10 -11.40 -12.77 -12.02
N VAL A 11 -10.99 -12.49 -10.78
CA VAL A 11 -11.48 -13.23 -9.60
C VAL A 11 -12.97 -12.98 -9.36
N ALA A 12 -13.46 -11.74 -9.53
CA ALA A 12 -14.89 -11.42 -9.42
C ALA A 12 -15.75 -12.13 -10.47
N LEU A 13 -15.17 -12.38 -11.65
CA LEU A 13 -15.78 -13.17 -12.73
C LEU A 13 -15.63 -14.69 -12.52
N GLY A 14 -15.00 -15.13 -11.43
CA GLY A 14 -14.87 -16.55 -11.06
C GLY A 14 -13.69 -17.27 -11.69
N PHE A 15 -12.69 -16.55 -12.21
CA PHE A 15 -11.44 -17.16 -12.68
C PHE A 15 -10.51 -17.43 -11.51
N THR A 16 -9.71 -18.49 -11.67
CA THR A 16 -8.58 -18.69 -10.77
C THR A 16 -7.38 -17.85 -11.19
N ILE A 17 -6.50 -17.51 -10.25
CA ILE A 17 -5.29 -16.73 -10.55
C ILE A 17 -4.43 -17.44 -11.60
N GLN A 18 -4.35 -18.77 -11.57
CA GLN A 18 -3.62 -19.54 -12.58
C GLN A 18 -4.22 -19.42 -14.00
N GLN A 19 -5.55 -19.35 -14.11
CA GLN A 19 -6.20 -19.11 -15.40
C GLN A 19 -5.87 -17.72 -15.93
N LEU A 20 -5.82 -16.72 -15.04
CA LEU A 20 -5.46 -15.35 -15.38
C LEU A 20 -3.97 -15.23 -15.77
N ASP A 21 -3.07 -15.90 -15.06
CA ASP A 21 -1.64 -15.97 -15.41
C ASP A 21 -1.42 -16.52 -16.82
N VAL A 22 -2.17 -17.55 -17.23
CA VAL A 22 -2.08 -18.14 -18.58
C VAL A 22 -2.58 -17.15 -19.65
N ILE A 23 -3.66 -16.41 -19.36
CA ILE A 23 -4.23 -15.41 -20.26
C ILE A 23 -3.26 -14.23 -20.42
N GLU A 24 -2.71 -13.73 -19.32
CA GLU A 24 -1.73 -12.64 -19.32
C GLU A 24 -0.42 -13.06 -20.02
N TYR A 25 0.09 -14.26 -19.73
CA TYR A 25 1.31 -14.79 -20.33
C TYR A 25 1.23 -14.93 -21.85
N ARG A 26 0.10 -15.41 -22.39
CA ARG A 26 -0.10 -15.56 -23.85
C ARG A 26 -0.09 -14.22 -24.59
N ARG A 27 -0.34 -13.11 -23.90
CA ARG A 27 -0.53 -11.79 -24.48
C ARG A 27 0.49 -10.78 -23.94
N PHE A 28 1.74 -11.22 -23.77
CA PHE A 28 2.88 -10.61 -23.06
C PHE A 28 3.15 -9.09 -23.21
N ARG A 29 2.38 -8.34 -24.02
CA ARG A 29 2.38 -6.86 -24.11
C ARG A 29 1.02 -6.23 -24.48
N ASP A 30 -0.01 -7.02 -24.74
CA ASP A 30 -1.33 -6.53 -25.17
C ASP A 30 -2.37 -6.81 -24.08
N ARG A 31 -2.42 -5.85 -23.16
CA ARG A 31 -3.27 -5.91 -21.99
C ARG A 31 -4.75 -5.84 -22.36
N GLU A 32 -5.10 -5.02 -23.34
CA GLU A 32 -6.48 -4.92 -23.83
C GLU A 32 -6.94 -6.25 -24.42
N GLN A 33 -6.05 -6.94 -25.15
CA GLN A 33 -6.33 -8.27 -25.67
C GLN A 33 -6.40 -9.34 -24.58
N ALA A 34 -5.58 -9.27 -23.52
CA ALA A 34 -5.68 -10.18 -22.38
C ALA A 34 -7.02 -10.02 -21.63
N ILE A 35 -7.47 -8.78 -21.46
CA ILE A 35 -8.78 -8.45 -20.88
C ILE A 35 -9.90 -8.98 -21.77
N TYR A 36 -9.81 -8.72 -23.07
CA TYR A 36 -10.77 -9.21 -24.04
C TYR A 36 -10.87 -10.75 -24.00
N ASP A 37 -9.74 -11.45 -24.04
CA ASP A 37 -9.70 -12.92 -24.01
C ASP A 37 -10.28 -13.49 -22.70
N MET A 38 -10.03 -12.83 -21.55
CA MET A 38 -10.64 -13.17 -20.26
C MET A 38 -12.17 -13.01 -20.30
N LEU A 39 -12.66 -11.86 -20.78
CA LEU A 39 -14.09 -11.57 -20.88
C LEU A 39 -14.81 -12.49 -21.89
N VAL A 40 -14.15 -12.84 -22.99
CA VAL A 40 -14.65 -13.83 -23.96
C VAL A 40 -14.78 -15.19 -23.31
N THR A 41 -13.72 -15.66 -22.66
CA THR A 41 -13.70 -16.95 -21.95
C THR A 41 -14.78 -17.01 -20.87
N TRP A 42 -15.02 -15.89 -20.19
CA TRP A 42 -16.06 -15.81 -19.17
C TRP A 42 -17.46 -15.93 -19.76
N ARG A 43 -17.74 -15.15 -20.81
CA ARG A 43 -19.02 -15.14 -21.52
C ARG A 43 -19.37 -16.50 -22.09
N GLU A 44 -18.38 -17.22 -22.63
CA GLU A 44 -18.54 -18.57 -23.16
C GLU A 44 -18.91 -19.61 -22.09
N ARG A 45 -18.59 -19.35 -20.82
CA ARG A 45 -18.95 -20.21 -19.67
C ARG A 45 -20.35 -19.93 -19.12
N GLN A 46 -21.02 -18.85 -19.57
CA GLN A 46 -22.34 -18.49 -19.06
C GLN A 46 -23.45 -19.28 -19.79
N PRO A 47 -24.51 -19.68 -19.08
CA PRO A 47 -25.60 -20.49 -19.66
C PRO A 47 -26.44 -19.72 -20.69
N SER A 48 -26.45 -18.39 -20.66
CA SER A 48 -27.08 -17.54 -21.68
C SER A 48 -26.51 -16.12 -21.68
N GLY A 49 -26.66 -15.40 -22.80
CA GLY A 49 -26.24 -14.00 -22.91
C GLY A 49 -27.01 -13.04 -21.99
N HIS A 50 -28.25 -13.38 -21.63
CA HIS A 50 -29.04 -12.62 -20.66
C HIS A 50 -28.48 -12.75 -19.24
N ALA A 51 -28.13 -13.98 -18.82
CA ALA A 51 -27.51 -14.23 -17.52
C ALA A 51 -26.13 -13.55 -17.41
N ALA A 52 -25.34 -13.58 -18.49
CA ALA A 52 -24.06 -12.86 -18.54
C ALA A 52 -24.26 -11.34 -18.37
N ARG A 53 -25.28 -10.75 -19.02
CA ARG A 53 -25.53 -9.31 -18.94
C ARG A 53 -25.92 -8.85 -17.53
N GLU A 54 -26.80 -9.60 -16.87
CA GLU A 54 -27.25 -9.31 -15.49
C GLU A 54 -26.11 -9.39 -14.46
N MET A 55 -25.15 -10.30 -14.66
CA MET A 55 -23.96 -10.40 -13.78
C MET A 55 -22.89 -9.34 -14.10
N PHE A 56 -22.78 -8.91 -15.35
CA PHE A 56 -21.71 -8.00 -15.79
C PHE A 56 -21.99 -6.53 -15.49
N LEU A 57 -23.26 -6.09 -15.56
CA LEU A 57 -23.64 -4.69 -15.36
C LEU A 57 -23.29 -4.16 -13.94
N PRO A 58 -23.61 -4.85 -12.84
CA PRO A 58 -23.24 -4.38 -11.49
C PRO A 58 -21.73 -4.36 -11.25
N LEU A 59 -20.99 -5.30 -11.87
CA LEU A 59 -19.53 -5.35 -11.79
C LEU A 59 -18.89 -4.14 -12.49
N MET A 60 -19.39 -3.77 -13.67
CA MET A 60 -18.96 -2.56 -14.38
C MET A 60 -19.22 -1.29 -13.58
N GLU A 61 -20.39 -1.17 -12.92
CA GLU A 61 -20.71 -0.03 -12.05
C GLU A 61 -19.83 0.01 -10.78
N SER A 62 -19.42 -1.14 -10.25
CA SER A 62 -18.53 -1.22 -9.09
C SER A 62 -17.06 -0.84 -9.37
N LEU A 63 -16.62 -0.96 -10.63
CA LEU A 63 -15.24 -0.64 -11.04
C LEU A 63 -14.96 0.87 -11.05
N ASP A 64 -16.00 1.71 -11.06
CA ASP A 64 -15.91 3.17 -10.99
C ASP A 64 -15.80 3.71 -9.55
N SER A 65 -15.81 2.84 -8.54
CA SER A 65 -15.65 3.20 -7.12
C SER A 65 -14.38 2.59 -6.53
N PRO A 66 -13.59 3.33 -5.71
CA PRO A 66 -12.45 2.78 -5.02
C PRO A 66 -12.93 1.85 -3.89
N ALA A 67 -13.01 0.55 -4.17
CA ALA A 67 -13.38 -0.46 -3.19
C ALA A 67 -12.25 -0.70 -2.19
N GLU A 68 -12.21 0.12 -1.14
CA GLU A 68 -11.62 -0.26 0.14
C GLU A 68 -12.58 -1.16 0.92
N GLU A 69 -11.99 -2.12 1.61
CA GLU A 69 -12.55 -2.99 2.65
C GLU A 69 -13.80 -3.81 2.30
N THR A 70 -13.57 -5.10 2.02
CA THR A 70 -14.56 -6.12 2.38
C THR A 70 -13.89 -7.38 2.91
N ALA A 71 -13.80 -7.41 4.24
CA ALA A 71 -14.11 -8.50 5.16
C ALA A 71 -13.53 -9.91 4.90
N ILE A 72 -12.65 -10.32 5.82
CA ILE A 72 -12.19 -11.71 6.06
C ILE A 72 -13.22 -12.45 6.93
N SER A 73 -14.50 -12.43 6.56
CA SER A 73 -15.54 -13.11 7.35
C SER A 73 -15.99 -14.45 6.76
N ASP A 74 -15.62 -14.78 5.52
CA ASP A 74 -16.13 -15.98 4.84
C ASP A 74 -15.02 -16.98 4.57
N ILE A 75 -14.60 -17.68 5.62
CA ILE A 75 -13.75 -18.85 5.50
C ILE A 75 -14.67 -20.04 5.19
N GLY A 76 -14.89 -20.30 3.91
CA GLY A 76 -15.63 -21.47 3.43
C GLY A 76 -15.06 -22.79 3.95
N LEU A 77 -15.99 -23.73 4.21
CA LEU A 77 -15.81 -25.09 4.76
C LEU A 77 -15.01 -26.06 3.86
N THR A 78 -14.47 -25.61 2.72
CA THR A 78 -13.94 -26.50 1.67
C THR A 78 -12.44 -26.84 1.77
N GLY A 79 -11.73 -26.42 2.82
CA GLY A 79 -10.32 -26.74 3.02
C GLY A 79 -9.33 -26.05 2.07
N GLU A 80 -9.76 -25.59 0.89
CA GLU A 80 -8.99 -24.81 -0.08
C GLU A 80 -8.92 -23.33 0.32
N ILE A 81 -7.82 -22.62 0.02
CA ILE A 81 -7.72 -21.17 0.28
C ILE A 81 -8.25 -20.44 -0.96
N PRO A 82 -9.30 -19.60 -0.84
CA PRO A 82 -9.84 -18.88 -1.99
C PRO A 82 -8.82 -17.90 -2.60
N ASP A 83 -8.82 -17.78 -3.92
CA ASP A 83 -7.94 -16.85 -4.64
C ASP A 83 -8.13 -15.38 -4.24
N ARG A 84 -9.35 -15.00 -3.83
CA ARG A 84 -9.63 -13.66 -3.26
C ARG A 84 -8.83 -13.40 -1.98
N THR A 85 -8.65 -14.42 -1.14
CA THR A 85 -7.85 -14.35 0.08
C THR A 85 -6.36 -14.22 -0.25
N LEU A 86 -5.89 -14.95 -1.27
CA LEU A 86 -4.51 -14.82 -1.76
C LEU A 86 -4.24 -13.43 -2.35
N LEU A 87 -5.20 -12.86 -3.09
CA LEU A 87 -5.10 -11.52 -3.65
C LEU A 87 -5.03 -10.45 -2.56
N ALA A 88 -5.89 -10.54 -1.54
CA ALA A 88 -5.85 -9.65 -0.38
C ALA A 88 -4.52 -9.76 0.39
N PHE A 89 -3.98 -10.97 0.54
CA PHE A 89 -2.69 -11.21 1.16
C PHE A 89 -1.54 -10.62 0.33
N ALA A 90 -1.54 -10.85 -0.99
CA ALA A 90 -0.53 -10.35 -1.92
C ALA A 90 -0.40 -8.81 -1.90
N ARG A 91 -1.52 -8.10 -1.74
CA ARG A 91 -1.58 -6.64 -1.63
C ARG A 91 -0.88 -6.08 -0.42
N GLN A 92 -0.87 -6.83 0.68
CA GLN A 92 -0.29 -6.39 1.95
C GLN A 92 1.22 -6.65 2.03
N ILE A 93 1.78 -7.44 1.11
CA ILE A 93 3.22 -7.71 1.06
C ILE A 93 3.97 -6.51 0.47
N LYS A 94 4.70 -5.80 1.33
CA LYS A 94 5.60 -4.72 0.90
C LYS A 94 6.81 -5.24 0.11
N PRO A 95 7.40 -4.43 -0.79
CA PRO A 95 8.55 -4.85 -1.61
C PRO A 95 9.75 -5.38 -0.79
N LYS A 96 10.03 -4.75 0.35
CA LYS A 96 11.14 -5.15 1.25
C LYS A 96 10.91 -6.51 1.92
N LYS A 97 9.68 -7.02 1.92
CA LYS A 97 9.27 -8.28 2.56
C LYS A 97 9.12 -9.44 1.59
N PHE A 98 9.18 -9.21 0.27
CA PHE A 98 8.98 -10.24 -0.75
C PHE A 98 9.91 -11.45 -0.56
N TYR A 99 11.21 -11.22 -0.43
CA TYR A 99 12.20 -12.30 -0.24
C TYR A 99 12.07 -13.00 1.11
N GLU A 100 11.74 -12.25 2.18
CA GLU A 100 11.55 -12.81 3.52
C GLU A 100 10.33 -13.75 3.54
N ILE A 101 9.21 -13.31 2.96
CA ILE A 101 7.97 -14.08 2.90
C ILE A 101 8.13 -15.26 1.95
N GLY A 102 8.73 -15.07 0.77
CA GLY A 102 9.03 -16.16 -0.16
C GLY A 102 9.89 -17.25 0.47
N GLY A 103 10.91 -16.88 1.25
CA GLY A 103 11.73 -17.84 2.01
C GLY A 103 10.93 -18.61 3.06
N LYS A 104 10.04 -17.94 3.81
CA LYS A 104 9.14 -18.61 4.78
C LYS A 104 8.14 -19.56 4.11
N LEU A 105 7.76 -19.26 2.88
CA LEU A 105 6.91 -20.11 2.04
C LEU A 105 7.71 -21.28 1.39
N GLY A 106 9.04 -21.29 1.52
CA GLY A 106 9.91 -22.37 1.05
C GLY A 106 10.52 -22.17 -0.32
N PHE A 107 10.42 -20.98 -0.92
CA PHE A 107 11.11 -20.66 -2.17
C PHE A 107 12.58 -20.35 -1.93
N ASN A 108 13.44 -20.72 -2.88
CA ASN A 108 14.83 -20.27 -2.92
C ASN A 108 14.97 -18.91 -3.64
N ILE A 109 16.13 -18.27 -3.45
CA ILE A 109 16.40 -16.92 -4.00
C ILE A 109 16.29 -16.90 -5.52
N SER A 110 16.79 -17.94 -6.21
CA SER A 110 16.76 -18.02 -7.67
C SER A 110 15.34 -18.15 -8.21
N GLU A 111 14.46 -18.89 -7.53
CA GLU A 111 13.03 -18.98 -7.86
C GLU A 111 12.32 -17.63 -7.70
N LEU A 112 12.63 -16.89 -6.64
CA LEU A 112 12.07 -15.57 -6.38
C LEU A 112 12.56 -14.52 -7.38
N GLN A 113 13.85 -14.53 -7.72
CA GLN A 113 14.41 -13.68 -8.77
C GLN A 113 13.80 -13.99 -10.14
N HIS A 114 13.54 -15.27 -10.43
CA HIS A 114 12.88 -15.67 -11.66
C HIS A 114 11.43 -15.16 -11.74
N ILE A 115 10.70 -15.22 -10.63
CA ILE A 115 9.34 -14.65 -10.52
C ILE A 115 9.40 -13.13 -10.71
N GLU A 116 10.28 -12.43 -10.01
CA GLU A 116 10.44 -10.98 -10.10
C GLU A 116 10.82 -10.49 -11.50
N HIS A 117 11.73 -11.20 -12.18
CA HIS A 117 12.18 -10.85 -13.52
C HIS A 117 11.12 -11.14 -14.58
N ARG A 118 10.29 -12.17 -14.38
CA ARG A 118 9.17 -12.49 -15.28
C ARG A 118 8.04 -11.47 -15.20
N THR A 119 7.80 -10.85 -14.04
CA THR A 119 6.74 -9.84 -13.89
C THR A 119 7.17 -8.43 -14.29
N LEU A 120 8.27 -8.28 -15.03
CA LEU A 120 8.80 -6.99 -15.53
C LEU A 120 8.94 -5.93 -14.43
N CYS A 121 9.34 -6.35 -13.22
CA CYS A 121 9.43 -5.51 -12.02
C CYS A 121 8.10 -4.98 -11.46
N ASN A 122 6.94 -5.44 -11.94
CA ASN A 122 5.68 -5.22 -11.24
C ASN A 122 5.64 -6.11 -9.99
N ARG A 123 5.80 -5.46 -8.84
CA ARG A 123 5.99 -6.09 -7.54
C ARG A 123 4.72 -6.74 -7.01
N LYS A 124 3.55 -6.20 -7.35
CA LYS A 124 2.27 -6.77 -6.90
C LYS A 124 2.00 -8.09 -7.63
N ASP A 125 2.31 -8.15 -8.91
CA ASP A 125 2.21 -9.37 -9.71
C ASP A 125 3.20 -10.43 -9.24
N ALA A 126 4.42 -10.02 -8.84
CA ALA A 126 5.40 -10.93 -8.26
C ALA A 126 4.87 -11.58 -6.97
N ASN A 127 4.21 -10.81 -6.10
CA ASN A 127 3.58 -11.33 -4.89
C ASN A 127 2.47 -12.33 -5.23
N ILE A 128 1.59 -11.98 -6.18
CA ILE A 128 0.46 -12.81 -6.63
C ILE A 128 1.00 -14.13 -7.20
N GLN A 129 1.95 -14.09 -8.13
CA GLN A 129 2.51 -15.29 -8.75
C GLN A 129 3.27 -16.18 -7.75
N MET A 130 4.00 -15.59 -6.80
CA MET A 130 4.66 -16.34 -5.72
C MET A 130 3.64 -17.13 -4.89
N LEU A 131 2.54 -16.50 -4.49
CA LEU A 131 1.51 -17.13 -3.66
C LEU A 131 0.69 -18.17 -4.42
N SER A 132 0.35 -17.89 -5.68
CA SER A 132 -0.33 -18.83 -6.57
C SER A 132 0.50 -20.08 -6.82
N ARG A 133 1.81 -19.92 -6.99
CA ARG A 133 2.72 -21.04 -7.18
C ARG A 133 2.90 -21.85 -5.90
N TRP A 134 2.96 -21.16 -4.76
CA TRP A 134 3.06 -21.81 -3.45
C TRP A 134 1.83 -22.63 -3.11
N ILE A 135 0.63 -22.10 -3.35
CA ILE A 135 -0.60 -22.83 -3.05
C ILE A 135 -0.76 -24.04 -3.96
N ALA A 136 -0.39 -23.92 -5.23
CA ALA A 136 -0.39 -25.02 -6.19
C ALA A 136 0.55 -26.18 -5.77
N SER A 137 1.60 -25.88 -5.02
CA SER A 137 2.53 -26.89 -4.51
C SER A 137 2.09 -27.50 -3.17
N GLN A 138 0.98 -27.05 -2.56
CA GLN A 138 0.49 -27.62 -1.30
C GLN A 138 -0.38 -28.85 -1.57
N THR A 139 -0.14 -29.92 -0.81
CA THR A 139 -0.90 -31.18 -0.88
C THR A 139 -2.00 -31.28 0.19
N SER A 140 -2.07 -30.32 1.11
CA SER A 140 -3.03 -30.31 2.23
C SER A 140 -3.54 -28.90 2.50
N GLY A 141 -4.82 -28.67 2.21
CA GLY A 141 -5.51 -27.40 2.46
C GLY A 141 -5.42 -26.91 3.91
N PRO A 142 -5.69 -27.75 4.94
CA PRO A 142 -5.55 -27.35 6.35
C PRO A 142 -4.12 -26.94 6.73
N LYS A 143 -3.11 -27.66 6.23
CA LYS A 143 -1.69 -27.33 6.49
C LYS A 143 -1.29 -26.04 5.79
N ALA A 144 -1.73 -25.84 4.55
CA ALA A 144 -1.53 -24.59 3.81
C ALA A 144 -2.15 -23.41 4.57
N ARG A 145 -3.40 -23.55 5.04
CA ARG A 145 -4.08 -22.52 5.83
C ARG A 145 -3.31 -22.16 7.09
N HIS A 146 -2.81 -23.15 7.83
CA HIS A 146 -2.01 -22.91 9.03
C HIS A 146 -0.70 -22.18 8.73
N THR A 147 0.03 -22.60 7.70
CA THR A 147 1.27 -21.93 7.29
C THR A 147 1.02 -20.49 6.83
N LEU A 148 -0.02 -20.26 6.02
CA LEU A 148 -0.37 -18.91 5.58
C LEU A 148 -0.73 -18.01 6.77
N LYS A 149 -1.47 -18.54 7.76
CA LYS A 149 -1.80 -17.84 8.99
C LYS A 149 -0.56 -17.45 9.80
N LEU A 150 0.38 -18.38 10.00
CA LEU A 150 1.64 -18.07 10.70
C LEU A 150 2.49 -17.02 9.98
N VAL A 151 2.58 -17.12 8.65
CA VAL A 151 3.29 -16.12 7.84
C VAL A 151 2.58 -14.77 7.92
N TRP A 152 1.24 -14.75 7.90
CA TRP A 152 0.46 -13.52 8.07
C TRP A 152 0.71 -12.85 9.41
N GLU A 153 0.62 -13.61 10.50
CA GLU A 153 0.85 -13.11 11.86
C GLU A 153 2.28 -12.55 11.98
N SER A 154 3.27 -13.22 11.40
CA SER A 154 4.65 -12.72 11.34
C SER A 154 4.79 -11.44 10.52
N VAL A 155 4.03 -11.28 9.44
CA VAL A 155 4.00 -10.04 8.63
C VAL A 155 3.32 -8.90 9.39
N GLN A 156 2.27 -9.19 10.14
CA GLN A 156 1.54 -8.19 10.95
C GLN A 156 2.38 -7.73 12.14
N ASP A 157 3.07 -8.64 12.83
CA ASP A 157 4.00 -8.33 13.92
C ASP A 157 5.22 -7.54 13.42
N ALA A 158 5.73 -7.89 12.23
CA ALA A 158 6.79 -7.11 11.58
C ALA A 158 6.30 -5.72 11.13
N SER A 159 5.03 -5.57 10.72
CA SER A 159 4.47 -4.26 10.35
C SER A 159 4.26 -3.36 11.57
N LYS A 160 3.87 -3.94 12.72
CA LYS A 160 3.82 -3.24 14.02
C LYS A 160 5.22 -2.88 14.51
N ALA A 161 6.21 -3.74 14.29
CA ALA A 161 7.62 -3.46 14.60
C ALA A 161 8.30 -2.49 13.61
N GLU A 162 7.78 -2.31 12.39
CA GLU A 162 8.30 -1.37 11.39
C GLU A 162 7.85 0.08 11.60
N LYS A 163 6.77 0.33 12.37
CA LYS A 163 6.38 1.70 12.73
C LYS A 163 7.43 2.46 13.54
N THR A 164 8.48 1.79 14.03
CA THR A 164 9.56 2.39 14.83
C THR A 164 10.93 2.45 14.15
N LYS A 165 11.11 2.02 12.88
CA LYS A 165 12.45 1.90 12.27
C LYS A 165 12.69 2.50 10.88
N ASP A 166 11.72 3.13 10.22
CA ASP A 166 11.98 3.76 8.90
C ASP A 166 12.74 5.10 9.01
N GLY A 167 12.96 5.59 10.24
CA GLY A 167 13.62 6.88 10.50
C GLY A 167 12.85 8.10 9.99
N ARG A 168 11.65 7.90 9.43
CA ARG A 168 10.72 8.94 8.96
C ARG A 168 9.95 9.59 10.09
N SER A 169 9.89 8.93 11.25
CA SER A 169 9.31 9.45 12.47
C SER A 169 10.38 9.68 13.53
N ALA A 170 10.12 10.65 14.40
CA ALA A 170 10.85 10.88 15.62
C ALA A 170 9.85 11.26 16.71
N THR A 171 10.01 10.69 17.91
CA THR A 171 9.16 10.97 19.07
C THR A 171 10.05 11.19 20.29
N ARG A 172 9.73 12.20 21.10
CA ARG A 172 10.45 12.49 22.35
C ARG A 172 9.58 13.34 23.28
N ASN A 173 9.76 13.17 24.59
CA ASN A 173 9.19 14.06 25.59
C ASN A 173 9.97 15.38 25.71
N PHE A 174 9.24 16.49 25.80
CA PHE A 174 9.78 17.82 26.01
C PHE A 174 9.06 18.49 27.18
N GLY A 175 9.81 19.05 28.11
CA GLY A 175 9.28 19.93 29.16
C GLY A 175 9.72 21.38 28.98
N ALA A 176 9.74 22.14 30.07
CA ALA A 176 10.05 23.57 30.06
C ALA A 176 11.44 23.95 29.49
N LEU A 177 12.40 23.01 29.43
CA LEU A 177 13.70 23.27 28.81
C LEU A 177 13.63 23.31 27.27
N GLY A 178 12.54 22.82 26.67
CA GLY A 178 12.43 22.64 25.23
C GLY A 178 13.46 21.63 24.71
N GLY A 179 13.82 21.74 23.43
CA GLY A 179 14.81 20.89 22.81
C GLY A 179 14.64 20.74 21.31
N LYS A 180 15.30 19.73 20.75
CA LYS A 180 15.31 19.43 19.32
C LYS A 180 14.83 18.00 19.06
N LEU A 181 13.96 17.87 18.07
CA LEU A 181 13.48 16.62 17.51
C LEU A 181 13.88 16.57 16.03
N SER A 182 14.53 15.49 15.58
CA SER A 182 14.95 15.34 14.20
C SER A 182 14.64 13.95 13.67
N THR A 183 14.11 13.87 12.45
CA THR A 183 13.92 12.59 11.76
C THR A 183 15.26 12.10 11.20
N LYS A 184 15.53 10.80 11.33
CA LYS A 184 16.79 10.21 10.82
C LYS A 184 16.85 10.21 9.29
N SER A 185 15.69 10.09 8.66
CA SER A 185 15.49 10.18 7.22
C SER A 185 14.82 11.50 6.87
N HIS A 186 15.06 12.03 5.68
CA HIS A 186 14.45 13.26 5.13
C HIS A 186 14.81 14.58 5.84
N GLY A 187 15.53 14.55 6.97
CA GLY A 187 16.18 15.73 7.57
C GLY A 187 15.27 16.76 8.25
N PHE A 188 14.00 16.43 8.50
CA PHE A 188 13.08 17.32 9.18
C PHE A 188 13.54 17.56 10.62
N THR A 189 13.43 18.81 11.08
CA THR A 189 13.85 19.19 12.42
C THR A 189 12.88 20.15 13.07
N LEU A 190 12.35 19.80 14.24
CA LEU A 190 11.55 20.66 15.10
C LEU A 190 12.40 21.14 16.28
N ASN A 191 12.45 22.45 16.49
CA ASN A 191 13.12 23.07 17.63
C ASN A 191 12.07 23.77 18.51
N ILE A 192 12.00 23.36 19.76
CA ILE A 192 11.11 23.89 20.78
C ILE A 192 11.98 24.75 21.72
N PRO A 193 11.74 26.06 21.83
CA PRO A 193 12.55 26.91 22.68
C PRO A 193 12.23 26.69 24.18
N PRO A 194 13.15 27.02 25.09
CA PRO A 194 12.89 27.00 26.53
C PRO A 194 11.69 27.89 26.92
N GLY A 195 10.83 27.37 27.77
CA GLY A 195 9.59 27.99 28.24
C GLY A 195 8.45 27.99 27.22
N ALA A 196 8.55 27.19 26.15
CA ALA A 196 7.45 26.98 25.21
C ALA A 196 6.37 26.00 25.74
N LEU A 197 6.75 25.14 26.68
CA LEU A 197 5.91 24.15 27.36
C LEU A 197 5.99 24.38 28.87
N GLU A 198 4.86 24.24 29.57
CA GLU A 198 4.79 24.30 31.03
C GLU A 198 4.91 22.90 31.63
N GLU A 199 4.24 21.93 31.00
CA GLU A 199 4.24 20.51 31.38
C GLU A 199 5.09 19.69 30.39
N GLU A 200 5.42 18.47 30.79
CA GLU A 200 6.12 17.52 29.92
C GLU A 200 5.14 16.90 28.92
N GLU A 201 5.42 17.08 27.63
CA GLU A 201 4.56 16.60 26.54
C GLU A 201 5.35 15.67 25.61
N GLU A 202 4.77 14.52 25.26
CA GLU A 202 5.32 13.65 24.22
C GLU A 202 5.01 14.24 22.84
N ILE A 203 6.04 14.69 22.13
CA ILE A 203 5.87 15.27 20.79
C ILE A 203 6.44 14.32 19.76
N SER A 204 5.65 14.06 18.73
CA SER A 204 6.09 13.27 17.57
C SER A 204 6.00 14.05 16.28
N LEU A 205 6.93 13.75 15.38
CA LEU A 205 7.04 14.29 14.04
C LEU A 205 7.19 13.13 13.07
N GLN A 206 6.32 13.06 12.06
CA GLN A 206 6.31 12.03 11.03
C GLN A 206 6.35 12.66 9.64
N VAL A 207 7.23 12.16 8.78
CA VAL A 207 7.31 12.58 7.37
C VAL A 207 6.30 11.80 6.53
N LEU A 208 5.52 12.53 5.73
CA LEU A 208 4.53 12.00 4.80
C LEU A 208 5.13 11.98 3.40
N THR A 209 5.38 10.78 2.87
CA THR A 209 5.93 10.64 1.50
C THR A 209 4.86 10.60 0.43
N GLU A 210 3.63 10.26 0.79
CA GLU A 210 2.48 10.27 -0.11
C GLU A 210 1.88 11.68 -0.18
N ILE A 211 1.45 12.08 -1.37
CA ILE A 211 0.77 13.35 -1.60
C ILE A 211 -0.70 13.21 -1.16
N PRO A 212 -1.23 14.12 -0.31
CA PRO A 212 -2.63 14.03 0.12
C PRO A 212 -3.59 14.15 -1.07
N ASN A 213 -4.60 13.27 -1.14
CA ASN A 213 -5.58 13.23 -2.25
C ASN A 213 -6.37 14.54 -2.45
N GLY A 214 -6.51 15.37 -1.42
CA GLY A 214 -7.21 16.67 -1.51
C GLY A 214 -6.30 17.87 -1.78
N LEU A 215 -4.99 17.67 -1.95
CA LEU A 215 -4.08 18.75 -2.31
C LEU A 215 -4.20 19.00 -3.82
N THR A 216 -4.87 20.10 -4.17
CA THR A 216 -4.92 20.59 -5.55
C THR A 216 -3.92 21.72 -5.67
N LEU A 217 -3.00 21.60 -6.64
CA LEU A 217 -2.02 22.63 -6.97
C LEU A 217 -2.50 23.40 -8.21
N GLU A 218 -2.28 24.71 -8.22
CA GLU A 218 -2.49 25.52 -9.42
C GLU A 218 -1.45 25.19 -10.51
N ALA A 219 -1.70 25.64 -11.75
CA ALA A 219 -0.86 25.29 -12.90
C ALA A 219 0.61 25.76 -12.78
N ASP A 220 0.87 26.78 -11.96
CA ASP A 220 2.19 27.36 -11.68
C ASP A 220 2.75 26.97 -10.30
N GLU A 221 2.09 26.07 -9.58
CA GLU A 221 2.54 25.56 -8.29
C GLU A 221 3.23 24.20 -8.41
N LEU A 222 4.26 23.98 -7.58
CA LEU A 222 5.01 22.74 -7.53
C LEU A 222 5.23 22.27 -6.09
N LEU A 223 5.03 20.98 -5.85
CA LEU A 223 5.40 20.36 -4.58
C LEU A 223 6.92 20.19 -4.52
N VAL A 224 7.57 20.88 -3.58
CA VAL A 224 9.04 20.94 -3.47
C VAL A 224 9.62 20.16 -2.27
N SER A 225 8.75 19.67 -1.38
CA SER A 225 9.12 18.91 -0.19
C SER A 225 8.07 17.86 0.10
N HIS A 226 8.48 16.81 0.82
CA HIS A 226 7.55 15.90 1.49
C HIS A 226 6.69 16.64 2.51
N GLY A 227 5.51 16.08 2.80
CA GLY A 227 4.64 16.56 3.88
C GLY A 227 5.13 16.11 5.25
N PHE A 228 4.51 16.62 6.30
CA PHE A 228 4.76 16.16 7.66
C PHE A 228 3.48 16.20 8.50
N GLN A 229 3.48 15.41 9.57
CA GLN A 229 2.44 15.37 10.58
C GLN A 229 3.08 15.45 11.97
N CYS A 230 2.48 16.26 12.84
CA CYS A 230 2.93 16.42 14.22
C CYS A 230 1.83 15.94 15.18
N TYR A 231 2.23 15.34 16.29
CA TYR A 231 1.35 15.04 17.41
C TYR A 231 1.94 15.58 18.72
N PRO A 232 1.09 15.93 19.71
CA PRO A 232 -0.38 15.85 19.67
C PRO A 232 -1.00 16.96 18.82
N SER A 233 -2.11 16.62 18.15
CA SER A 233 -2.87 17.60 17.36
C SER A 233 -3.49 18.63 18.29
N GLY A 234 -3.44 19.91 17.90
CA GLY A 234 -4.01 21.01 18.68
C GLY A 234 -3.15 21.53 19.83
N LEU A 235 -1.96 20.96 20.07
CA LEU A 235 -1.02 21.46 21.08
C LEU A 235 -0.64 22.93 20.80
N ARG A 236 -0.68 23.76 21.85
CA ARG A 236 -0.33 25.19 21.76
C ARG A 236 0.92 25.49 22.58
N PHE A 237 2.00 25.86 21.89
CA PHE A 237 3.20 26.36 22.54
C PHE A 237 3.01 27.80 23.03
N LYS A 238 3.54 28.12 24.22
CA LYS A 238 3.58 29.49 24.76
C LYS A 238 4.54 30.40 24.00
N LYS A 239 5.48 29.82 23.26
CA LYS A 239 6.44 30.51 22.40
C LYS A 239 6.51 29.83 21.03
N PRO A 240 6.79 30.57 19.94
CA PRO A 240 6.88 29.97 18.61
C PRO A 240 7.96 28.89 18.52
N ALA A 241 7.57 27.70 18.06
CA ALA A 241 8.51 26.63 17.70
C ALA A 241 9.01 26.83 16.26
N LYS A 242 10.20 26.31 15.95
CA LYS A 242 10.81 26.39 14.61
C LYS A 242 10.88 25.01 13.98
N LEU A 243 10.11 24.80 12.91
CA LEU A 243 10.21 23.63 12.05
C LEU A 243 11.09 23.95 10.83
N ILE A 244 12.03 23.05 10.54
CA ILE A 244 12.92 23.10 9.38
C ILE A 244 12.52 21.95 8.45
N ILE A 245 12.14 22.30 7.23
CA ILE A 245 11.62 21.41 6.20
C ILE A 245 12.62 21.40 5.04
N PRO A 246 13.35 20.30 4.81
CA PRO A 246 14.22 20.18 3.64
C PRO A 246 13.40 20.08 2.35
N HIS A 247 13.77 20.87 1.35
CA HIS A 247 13.16 20.85 0.01
C HIS A 247 14.20 20.51 -1.07
N CYS A 248 13.74 20.10 -2.25
CA CYS A 248 14.59 19.83 -3.40
C CYS A 248 14.45 20.87 -4.53
N ALA A 249 13.71 21.97 -4.31
CA ALA A 249 13.59 23.04 -5.31
C ALA A 249 14.94 23.63 -5.71
N LEU A 250 15.21 23.66 -7.03
CA LEU A 250 16.28 24.43 -7.60
C LEU A 250 15.75 25.82 -7.98
N VAL A 251 16.06 26.81 -7.14
CA VAL A 251 15.57 28.18 -7.32
C VAL A 251 16.62 29.02 -8.03
N THR A 252 16.43 29.26 -9.33
CA THR A 252 17.36 30.07 -10.15
C THR A 252 17.11 31.57 -10.05
N ALA A 253 15.89 31.98 -9.70
CA ALA A 253 15.52 33.38 -9.49
C ALA A 253 14.68 33.51 -8.20
N PRO A 254 15.31 33.64 -7.01
CA PRO A 254 14.61 33.61 -5.72
C PRO A 254 13.50 34.65 -5.58
N ASN A 255 13.69 35.83 -6.17
CA ASN A 255 12.72 36.93 -6.09
C ASN A 255 11.49 36.73 -6.99
N LYS A 256 11.43 35.63 -7.75
CA LYS A 256 10.34 35.30 -8.67
C LYS A 256 9.52 34.09 -8.22
N VAL A 257 9.83 33.51 -7.06
CA VAL A 257 9.12 32.35 -6.52
C VAL A 257 8.67 32.63 -5.09
N GLN A 258 7.51 32.10 -4.73
CA GLN A 258 6.97 32.14 -3.39
C GLN A 258 6.83 30.71 -2.86
N THR A 259 7.09 30.52 -1.57
CA THR A 259 6.83 29.25 -0.90
C THR A 259 5.50 29.35 -0.16
N ILE A 260 4.62 28.38 -0.40
CA ILE A 260 3.33 28.24 0.26
C ILE A 260 3.35 26.97 1.09
N LEU A 261 2.81 27.03 2.31
CA LEU A 261 2.65 25.87 3.18
C LEU A 261 1.15 25.59 3.38
N TYR A 262 0.68 24.46 2.88
CA TYR A 262 -0.67 23.98 3.14
C TYR A 262 -0.70 23.19 4.45
N SER A 263 -1.63 23.52 5.34
CA SER A 263 -1.79 22.84 6.62
C SER A 263 -3.25 22.54 6.90
N TRP A 264 -3.57 21.30 7.27
CA TRP A 264 -4.92 20.88 7.62
C TRP A 264 -4.95 20.36 9.05
N ASN A 265 -5.96 20.75 9.81
CA ASN A 265 -6.24 20.14 11.11
C ASN A 265 -7.27 19.04 10.88
N GLN A 266 -6.84 17.78 10.86
CA GLN A 266 -7.79 16.69 11.04
C GLN A 266 -8.21 16.70 12.51
N SER A 267 -9.39 17.24 12.79
CA SER A 267 -10.09 16.94 14.04
C SER A 267 -10.38 15.45 14.02
N GLY A 268 -9.66 14.67 14.83
CA GLY A 268 -9.94 13.26 14.99
C GLY A 268 -11.38 13.08 15.45
N THR A 269 -12.21 12.46 14.63
CA THR A 269 -13.41 11.79 15.12
C THR A 269 -12.93 10.58 15.90
N ASN A 270 -13.26 10.58 17.20
CA ASN A 270 -13.04 9.49 18.16
C ASN A 270 -13.43 8.11 17.61
#